data_AF-A0A2I8ETE1-F1
#
_entry.id   AF-A0A2I8ETE1-F1
#
_cell.length_a   1.000
_cell.length_b   1.000
_cell.length_c   1.000
_cell.angle_alpha   90.00
_cell.angle_beta   90.00
_cell.angle_gamma   90.00
#
_symmetry.space_group_name_H-M   'P 1'
#
loop_
_entity.id
_entity.type
_entity.pdbx_description
1 polymer ?
#
loop_
_entity_poly.entity_id
_entity_poly.type
_entity_poly.pdbx_seq_one_letter_code
_entity_poly.pdbx_strand_id
1 'polypeptide(L)'
;MPDLKRIHETANAIIGLLESEALKRVEVSADSEAARMSACLTMSIFEQFHAAMALVEAGLASHAAGPIRSMLDGLGDLMNLAKDQSYLDSMKLDTACENGGLFREFMKSPSIDESMREELTRWVDHDKPIIDELTGRKVKRYDMRQKLRNVGVEPIYVSYKLLCAHVHPNVTTLGSRHGNHSDQLVYRGPLPRDAEIMLHTLAVDYLVRCVSEIPKFSKGITVEEIDALTNKAVGMWREVVPAPEGE
;
A
#
# COMPACT_ATOMS: atom_id res chain seq x y z
N MET A 1 16.18 -2.94 24.57
CA MET A 1 15.61 -3.50 23.33
C MET A 1 14.12 -3.15 23.28
N PRO A 2 13.58 -2.66 22.15
CA PRO A 2 12.20 -2.14 22.03
C PRO A 2 11.11 -3.19 22.25
N ASP A 3 10.22 -2.99 23.23
CA ASP A 3 9.09 -3.90 23.52
C ASP A 3 8.08 -3.96 22.35
N LEU A 4 7.86 -5.16 21.78
CA LEU A 4 6.94 -5.37 20.65
C LEU A 4 5.51 -4.99 20.99
N LYS A 5 5.07 -5.23 22.23
CA LYS A 5 3.72 -4.84 22.67
C LYS A 5 3.58 -3.32 22.61
N ARG A 6 4.53 -2.60 23.20
CA ARG A 6 4.54 -1.14 23.20
C ARG A 6 4.67 -0.55 21.78
N ILE A 7 5.44 -1.20 20.91
CA ILE A 7 5.53 -0.83 19.48
C ILE A 7 4.16 -0.93 18.80
N HIS A 8 3.47 -2.06 18.98
CA HIS A 8 2.17 -2.30 18.38
C HIS A 8 1.11 -1.32 18.91
N GLU A 9 1.07 -1.10 20.22
CA GLU A 9 0.20 -0.11 20.86
C GLU A 9 0.45 1.31 20.32
N THR A 10 1.73 1.67 20.10
CA THR A 10 2.10 2.98 19.55
C THR A 10 1.69 3.11 18.09
N ALA A 11 1.87 2.07 17.28
CA ALA A 11 1.41 2.05 15.89
C ALA A 11 -0.12 2.26 15.80
N ASN A 12 -0.90 1.59 16.66
CA ASN A 12 -2.35 1.77 16.75
C ASN A 12 -2.74 3.17 17.25
N ALA A 13 -1.99 3.73 18.21
CA ALA A 13 -2.22 5.10 18.67
C ALA A 13 -1.93 6.14 17.56
N ILE A 14 -0.92 5.91 16.73
CA ILE A 14 -0.59 6.76 15.58
C ILE A 14 -1.73 6.75 14.57
N ILE A 15 -2.22 5.58 14.11
CA ILE A 15 -3.33 5.57 13.15
C ILE A 15 -4.59 6.21 13.74
N GLY A 16 -4.92 5.96 15.01
CA GLY A 16 -6.07 6.59 15.67
C GLY A 16 -5.96 8.13 15.72
N LEU A 17 -4.75 8.67 15.95
CA LEU A 17 -4.47 10.10 15.86
C LEU A 17 -4.68 10.62 14.43
N LEU A 18 -4.11 9.95 13.43
CA LEU A 18 -4.18 10.39 12.04
C LEU A 18 -5.61 10.32 11.48
N GLU A 19 -6.39 9.31 11.87
CA GLU A 19 -7.80 9.18 11.47
C GLU A 19 -8.66 10.29 12.05
N SER A 20 -8.49 10.56 13.35
CA SER A 20 -9.29 11.55 14.07
C SER A 20 -9.00 12.97 13.62
N GLU A 21 -7.73 13.29 13.34
CA GLU A 21 -7.28 14.66 13.07
C GLU A 21 -7.11 15.00 11.59
N ALA A 22 -6.84 14.01 10.71
CA ALA A 22 -6.66 14.24 9.26
C ALA A 22 -7.76 13.58 8.43
N LEU A 23 -7.95 12.26 8.52
CA LEU A 23 -8.81 11.52 7.58
C LEU A 23 -10.26 12.01 7.59
N LYS A 24 -10.82 12.30 8.77
CA LYS A 24 -12.20 12.83 8.93
C LYS A 24 -12.43 14.20 8.27
N ARG A 25 -11.36 14.95 8.02
CA ARG A 25 -11.41 16.31 7.45
C ARG A 25 -11.13 16.31 5.94
N VAL A 26 -10.86 15.16 5.32
CA VAL A 26 -10.59 15.09 3.88
C VAL A 26 -11.85 15.45 3.10
N GLU A 27 -11.86 16.67 2.57
CA GLU A 27 -12.89 17.16 1.66
C GLU A 27 -12.27 17.38 0.28
N VAL A 28 -12.84 16.81 -0.77
CA VAL A 28 -12.33 16.96 -2.16
C VAL A 28 -13.35 17.63 -3.05
N SER A 29 -12.89 18.26 -4.13
CA SER A 29 -13.81 18.87 -5.10
C SER A 29 -14.61 17.80 -5.86
N ALA A 30 -15.94 17.98 -5.95
CA ALA A 30 -16.84 17.10 -6.68
C ALA A 30 -16.56 17.04 -8.20
N ASP A 31 -15.77 17.97 -8.73
CA ASP A 31 -15.41 18.00 -10.15
C ASP A 31 -14.01 17.45 -10.44
N SER A 32 -13.21 17.15 -9.42
CA SER A 32 -11.86 16.59 -9.60
C SER A 32 -11.84 15.08 -9.36
N GLU A 33 -11.83 14.31 -10.46
CA GLU A 33 -11.70 12.86 -10.41
C GLU A 33 -10.36 12.43 -9.78
N ALA A 34 -9.26 13.12 -10.11
CA ALA A 34 -7.95 12.88 -9.53
C ALA A 34 -7.92 13.10 -8.00
N ALA A 35 -8.57 14.16 -7.50
CA ALA A 35 -8.66 14.39 -6.06
C ALA A 35 -9.49 13.31 -5.36
N ARG A 36 -10.61 12.86 -5.97
CA ARG A 36 -11.40 11.74 -5.46
C ARG A 36 -10.59 10.46 -5.38
N MET A 37 -9.87 10.10 -6.44
CA MET A 37 -9.03 8.90 -6.45
C MET A 37 -7.88 9.00 -5.44
N SER A 38 -7.31 10.19 -5.24
CA SER A 38 -6.30 10.42 -4.18
C SER A 38 -6.88 10.18 -2.78
N ALA A 39 -8.11 10.64 -2.53
CA ALA A 39 -8.81 10.36 -1.27
C ALA A 39 -9.13 8.87 -1.10
N CYS A 40 -9.57 8.19 -2.16
CA CYS A 40 -9.80 6.74 -2.12
C CYS A 40 -8.52 5.95 -1.83
N LEU A 41 -7.40 6.28 -2.50
CA LEU A 41 -6.10 5.68 -2.21
C LEU A 41 -5.67 5.90 -0.76
N THR A 42 -5.89 7.11 -0.24
CA THR A 42 -5.63 7.44 1.17
C THR A 42 -6.43 6.53 2.10
N MET A 43 -7.75 6.43 1.90
CA MET A 43 -8.61 5.55 2.70
C MET A 43 -8.17 4.08 2.62
N SER A 44 -7.86 3.60 1.42
CA SER A 44 -7.35 2.23 1.24
C SER A 44 -6.03 1.99 1.96
N ILE A 45 -5.10 2.95 2.00
CA ILE A 45 -3.85 2.82 2.76
C ILE A 45 -4.13 2.69 4.26
N PHE A 46 -5.09 3.44 4.81
CA PHE A 46 -5.51 3.30 6.20
C PHE A 46 -6.14 1.92 6.49
N GLU A 47 -7.01 1.44 5.61
CA GLU A 47 -7.61 0.10 5.72
C GLU A 47 -6.54 -1.01 5.69
N GLN A 48 -5.53 -0.88 4.81
CA GLN A 48 -4.43 -1.84 4.75
C GLN A 48 -3.53 -1.78 6.00
N PHE A 49 -3.35 -0.61 6.62
CA PHE A 49 -2.66 -0.51 7.90
C PHE A 49 -3.42 -1.27 9.00
N HIS A 50 -4.73 -1.09 9.12
CA HIS A 50 -5.55 -1.85 10.07
C HIS A 50 -5.47 -3.35 9.82
N ALA A 51 -5.54 -3.78 8.56
CA ALA A 51 -5.38 -5.19 8.20
C ALA A 51 -4.00 -5.74 8.61
N ALA A 52 -2.92 -4.94 8.43
CA ALA A 52 -1.59 -5.32 8.88
C ALA A 52 -1.53 -5.49 10.40
N MET A 53 -2.06 -4.54 11.16
CA MET A 53 -2.05 -4.57 12.63
C MET A 53 -2.90 -5.73 13.17
N ALA A 54 -4.07 -5.99 12.60
CA ALA A 54 -4.92 -7.12 12.98
C ALA A 54 -4.22 -8.47 12.76
N LEU A 55 -3.44 -8.61 11.68
CA LEU A 55 -2.62 -9.81 11.45
C LEU A 55 -1.51 -9.95 12.48
N VAL A 56 -0.85 -8.87 12.87
CA VAL A 56 0.16 -8.89 13.94
C VAL A 56 -0.48 -9.34 15.26
N GLU A 57 -1.59 -8.73 15.67
CA GLU A 57 -2.31 -9.05 16.90
C GLU A 57 -2.77 -10.52 16.95
N ALA A 58 -3.19 -11.06 15.81
CA ALA A 58 -3.57 -12.47 15.67
C ALA A 58 -2.37 -13.45 15.66
N GLY A 59 -1.14 -12.99 15.89
CA GLY A 59 0.06 -13.83 15.83
C GLY A 59 0.39 -14.31 14.40
N LEU A 60 0.04 -13.50 13.40
CA LEU A 60 0.26 -13.74 11.97
C LEU A 60 1.14 -12.64 11.34
N ALA A 61 2.05 -12.03 12.12
CA ALA A 61 2.89 -10.91 11.68
C ALA A 61 3.61 -11.14 10.34
N SER A 62 4.04 -12.38 10.05
CA SER A 62 4.66 -12.71 8.76
C SER A 62 3.76 -12.54 7.53
N HIS A 63 2.44 -12.44 7.72
CA HIS A 63 1.44 -12.16 6.69
C HIS A 63 1.09 -10.67 6.59
N ALA A 64 1.43 -9.86 7.59
CA ALA A 64 1.22 -8.41 7.56
C ALA A 64 1.99 -7.73 6.42
N ALA A 65 3.05 -8.37 5.90
CA ALA A 65 3.76 -7.92 4.70
C ALA A 65 2.85 -7.79 3.45
N GLY A 66 1.74 -8.55 3.38
CA GLY A 66 0.75 -8.43 2.31
C GLY A 66 0.08 -7.06 2.30
N PRO A 67 -0.68 -6.72 3.35
CA PRO A 67 -1.28 -5.39 3.45
C PRO A 67 -0.26 -4.24 3.39
N ILE A 68 0.91 -4.37 4.02
CA ILE A 68 1.97 -3.34 3.96
C ILE A 68 2.51 -3.15 2.54
N ARG A 69 2.60 -4.23 1.74
CA ARG A 69 2.92 -4.12 0.31
C ARG A 69 1.85 -3.32 -0.43
N SER A 70 0.57 -3.63 -0.19
CA SER A 70 -0.55 -2.90 -0.79
C SER A 70 -0.57 -1.42 -0.39
N MET A 71 -0.16 -1.07 0.84
CA MET A 71 0.03 0.31 1.24
C MET A 71 1.08 1.02 0.37
N LEU A 72 2.22 0.38 0.11
CA LEU A 72 3.27 0.95 -0.74
C LEU A 72 2.83 1.08 -2.20
N ASP A 73 2.07 0.09 -2.71
CA ASP A 73 1.44 0.15 -4.02
C ASP A 73 0.54 1.40 -4.14
N GLY A 74 -0.37 1.58 -3.19
CA GLY A 74 -1.25 2.75 -3.14
C GLY A 74 -0.52 4.07 -2.92
N LEU A 75 0.55 4.08 -2.10
CA LEU A 75 1.34 5.28 -1.83
C LEU A 75 2.06 5.77 -3.10
N GLY A 76 2.62 4.85 -3.88
CA GLY A 76 3.26 5.19 -5.15
C GLY A 76 2.28 5.87 -6.12
N ASP A 77 1.06 5.35 -6.22
CA ASP A 77 0.02 5.97 -7.06
C ASP A 77 -0.47 7.31 -6.49
N LEU A 78 -0.68 7.39 -5.17
CA LEU A 78 -1.11 8.61 -4.49
C LEU A 78 -0.13 9.76 -4.72
N MET A 79 1.16 9.53 -4.50
CA MET A 79 2.18 10.57 -4.67
C MET A 79 2.31 11.04 -6.12
N ASN A 80 2.16 10.14 -7.10
CA ASN A 80 2.19 10.51 -8.51
C ASN A 80 0.94 11.32 -8.87
N LEU A 81 -0.24 10.91 -8.40
CA LEU A 81 -1.51 11.59 -8.66
C LEU A 81 -1.59 12.97 -8.00
N ALA A 82 -1.08 13.09 -6.77
CA ALA A 82 -0.98 14.35 -6.04
C ALA A 82 0.01 15.33 -6.69
N LYS A 83 1.02 14.81 -7.40
CA LYS A 83 1.99 15.60 -8.17
C LYS A 83 1.45 16.02 -9.54
N ASP A 84 0.74 15.12 -10.24
CA ASP A 84 0.24 15.33 -11.60
C ASP A 84 -1.10 14.60 -11.79
N GLN A 85 -2.17 15.37 -11.96
CA GLN A 85 -3.52 14.82 -12.14
C GLN A 85 -3.65 13.99 -13.43
N SER A 86 -2.80 14.22 -14.45
CA SER A 86 -2.80 13.42 -15.67
C SER A 86 -2.33 11.99 -15.46
N TYR A 87 -1.68 11.70 -14.32
CA TYR A 87 -1.32 10.35 -13.91
C TYR A 87 -2.54 9.43 -13.77
N LEU A 88 -3.74 9.99 -13.55
CA LEU A 88 -4.96 9.20 -13.51
C LEU A 88 -5.18 8.39 -14.80
N ASP A 89 -4.79 8.93 -15.96
CA ASP A 89 -4.88 8.21 -17.23
C ASP A 89 -3.92 7.01 -17.24
N SER A 90 -2.74 7.14 -16.66
CA SER A 90 -1.81 6.01 -16.48
C SER A 90 -2.43 4.92 -15.61
N MET A 91 -3.10 5.27 -14.52
CA MET A 91 -3.81 4.31 -13.66
C MET A 91 -4.95 3.62 -14.42
N LYS A 92 -5.80 4.37 -15.11
CA LYS A 92 -6.91 3.83 -15.91
C LYS A 92 -6.42 2.86 -16.98
N LEU A 93 -5.37 3.23 -17.71
CA LEU A 93 -4.77 2.37 -18.72
C LEU A 93 -4.19 1.09 -18.11
N ASP A 94 -3.50 1.19 -16.97
CA ASP A 94 -2.91 0.06 -16.28
C ASP A 94 -3.98 -0.94 -15.85
N THR A 95 -5.02 -0.46 -15.14
CA THR A 95 -6.16 -1.28 -14.69
C THR A 95 -6.89 -1.94 -15.87
N ALA A 96 -7.22 -1.18 -16.92
CA ALA A 96 -7.92 -1.72 -18.09
C ALA A 96 -7.10 -2.80 -18.80
N CYS A 97 -5.78 -2.61 -18.91
CA CYS A 97 -4.87 -3.60 -19.48
C CYS A 97 -4.78 -4.87 -18.63
N GLU A 98 -4.66 -4.73 -17.30
CA GLU A 98 -4.59 -5.84 -16.36
C GLU A 98 -5.89 -6.66 -16.35
N ASN A 99 -7.03 -5.99 -16.21
CA ASN A 99 -8.36 -6.59 -16.29
C ASN A 99 -8.56 -7.33 -17.61
N GLY A 100 -8.31 -6.65 -18.73
CA GLY A 100 -8.48 -7.24 -20.05
C GLY A 100 -7.61 -8.49 -20.24
N GLY A 101 -6.36 -8.46 -19.77
CA GLY A 101 -5.47 -9.62 -19.79
C GLY A 101 -5.98 -10.76 -18.93
N LEU A 102 -6.34 -10.46 -17.67
CA LEU A 102 -6.84 -11.42 -16.69
C LEU A 102 -8.12 -12.11 -17.17
N PHE A 103 -9.13 -11.35 -17.58
CA PHE A 103 -10.43 -11.89 -17.97
C PHE A 103 -10.33 -12.70 -19.26
N ARG A 104 -9.52 -12.27 -20.24
CA ARG A 104 -9.25 -13.08 -21.44
C ARG A 104 -8.55 -14.39 -21.12
N GLU A 105 -7.63 -14.41 -20.16
CA GLU A 105 -6.98 -15.65 -19.74
C GLU A 105 -7.97 -16.56 -18.99
N PHE A 106 -8.76 -15.99 -18.09
CA PHE A 106 -9.75 -16.73 -17.33
C PHE A 106 -10.82 -17.36 -18.23
N MET A 107 -11.20 -16.67 -19.33
CA MET A 107 -12.09 -17.19 -20.35
C MET A 107 -11.60 -18.46 -21.07
N LYS A 108 -10.29 -18.74 -21.05
CA LYS A 108 -9.72 -19.97 -21.64
C LYS A 108 -9.90 -21.19 -20.76
N SER A 109 -10.28 -21.00 -19.49
CA SER A 109 -10.51 -22.10 -18.56
C SER A 109 -11.68 -22.97 -19.03
N PRO A 110 -11.55 -24.32 -19.02
CA PRO A 110 -12.66 -25.20 -19.32
C PRO A 110 -13.70 -25.26 -18.18
N SER A 111 -13.41 -24.67 -17.01
CA SER A 111 -14.25 -24.74 -15.82
C SER A 111 -15.25 -23.59 -15.69
N ILE A 112 -15.28 -22.64 -16.64
CA ILE A 112 -16.24 -21.54 -16.60
C ILE A 112 -17.49 -21.90 -17.39
N ASP A 113 -18.66 -21.60 -16.82
CA ASP A 113 -19.93 -21.71 -17.53
C ASP A 113 -20.18 -20.52 -18.46
N GLU A 114 -21.24 -20.62 -19.26
CA GLU A 114 -21.57 -19.59 -20.25
C GLU A 114 -21.96 -18.26 -19.62
N SER A 115 -22.64 -18.26 -18.47
CA SER A 115 -23.05 -17.02 -17.80
C SER A 115 -21.83 -16.23 -17.30
N MET A 116 -20.82 -16.93 -16.79
CA MET A 116 -19.56 -16.34 -16.40
C MET A 116 -18.78 -15.82 -17.61
N ARG A 117 -18.81 -16.57 -18.73
CA ARG A 117 -18.18 -16.14 -19.99
C ARG A 117 -18.81 -14.85 -20.54
N GLU A 118 -20.13 -14.72 -20.48
CA GLU A 118 -20.84 -13.51 -20.87
C GLU A 118 -20.47 -12.32 -19.99
N GLU A 119 -20.37 -12.49 -18.67
CA GLU A 119 -19.95 -11.43 -17.75
C GLU A 119 -18.49 -11.00 -18.02
N LEU A 120 -17.56 -11.96 -18.17
CA LEU A 120 -16.16 -11.67 -18.49
C LEU A 120 -16.03 -10.94 -19.84
N THR A 121 -16.84 -11.31 -20.83
CA THR A 121 -16.88 -10.63 -22.13
C THR A 121 -17.34 -9.18 -21.96
N ARG A 122 -18.40 -8.93 -21.17
CA ARG A 122 -18.87 -7.58 -20.85
C ARG A 122 -17.79 -6.72 -20.18
N TRP A 123 -17.01 -7.28 -19.25
CA TRP A 123 -15.91 -6.56 -18.61
C TRP A 123 -14.76 -6.26 -19.58
N VAL A 124 -14.41 -7.21 -20.46
CA VAL A 124 -13.41 -6.97 -21.51
C VAL A 124 -13.85 -5.88 -22.48
N ASP A 125 -15.11 -5.90 -22.90
CA ASP A 125 -15.67 -4.92 -23.84
C ASP A 125 -15.79 -3.53 -23.22
N HIS A 126 -16.03 -3.44 -21.91
CA HIS A 126 -16.00 -2.18 -21.16
C HIS A 126 -14.60 -1.53 -21.17
N ASP A 127 -13.54 -2.32 -20.95
CA ASP A 127 -12.18 -1.80 -20.80
C ASP A 127 -11.47 -1.53 -22.14
N LYS A 128 -11.92 -2.19 -23.22
CA LYS A 128 -11.36 -2.02 -24.57
C LYS A 128 -11.31 -0.56 -25.07
N PRO A 129 -12.38 0.25 -25.03
CA PRO A 129 -12.32 1.64 -25.49
C PRO A 129 -11.34 2.50 -24.67
N ILE A 130 -11.18 2.22 -23.38
CA ILE A 130 -10.21 2.92 -22.52
C ILE A 130 -8.78 2.62 -22.99
N ILE A 131 -8.48 1.35 -23.26
CA ILE A 131 -7.16 0.93 -23.76
C ILE A 131 -6.88 1.60 -25.10
N ASP A 132 -7.82 1.54 -26.04
CA ASP A 132 -7.67 2.07 -27.39
C ASP A 132 -7.43 3.60 -27.37
N GLU A 133 -8.21 4.33 -26.57
CA GLU A 133 -8.07 5.79 -26.42
C GLU A 133 -6.71 6.17 -25.80
N LEU A 134 -6.38 5.61 -24.64
CA LEU A 134 -5.21 6.02 -23.87
C LEU A 134 -3.90 5.55 -24.53
N THR A 135 -3.92 4.40 -25.21
CA THR A 135 -2.80 3.96 -26.06
C THR A 135 -2.63 4.88 -27.26
N GLY A 136 -3.73 5.30 -27.92
CA GLY A 136 -3.70 6.28 -29.00
C GLY A 136 -3.11 7.63 -28.58
N ARG A 137 -3.38 8.04 -27.34
CA ARG A 137 -2.79 9.23 -26.68
C ARG A 137 -1.36 9.03 -26.17
N LYS A 138 -0.78 7.83 -26.35
CA LYS A 138 0.58 7.45 -25.90
C LYS A 138 0.78 7.60 -24.38
N VAL A 139 -0.27 7.37 -23.60
CA VAL A 139 -0.19 7.34 -22.13
C VAL A 139 0.73 6.19 -21.72
N LYS A 140 1.61 6.45 -20.75
CA LYS A 140 2.58 5.48 -20.26
C LYS A 140 2.03 4.69 -19.09
N ARG A 141 2.43 3.43 -18.98
CA ARG A 141 2.29 2.60 -17.78
C ARG A 141 3.61 2.60 -17.02
N TYR A 142 3.55 2.49 -15.69
CA TYR A 142 4.72 2.56 -14.82
C TYR A 142 4.79 1.34 -13.90
N ASP A 143 5.93 0.67 -13.88
CA ASP A 143 6.20 -0.31 -12.84
C ASP A 143 6.45 0.35 -11.48
N MET A 144 6.41 -0.42 -10.39
CA MET A 144 6.58 0.11 -9.03
C MET A 144 7.87 0.93 -8.86
N ARG A 145 9.01 0.50 -9.42
CA ARG A 145 10.26 1.24 -9.30
C ARG A 145 10.16 2.59 -10.00
N GLN A 146 9.53 2.63 -11.16
CA GLN A 146 9.27 3.86 -11.90
C GLN A 146 8.33 4.80 -11.13
N LYS A 147 7.24 4.28 -10.55
CA LYS A 147 6.30 5.06 -9.71
C LYS A 147 7.05 5.78 -8.58
N LEU A 148 7.89 5.05 -7.83
CA LEU A 148 8.66 5.62 -6.71
C LEU A 148 9.75 6.59 -7.18
N ARG A 149 10.42 6.30 -8.30
CA ARG A 149 11.42 7.21 -8.88
C ARG A 149 10.82 8.53 -9.33
N ASN A 150 9.63 8.51 -9.94
CA ASN A 150 8.96 9.72 -10.44
C ASN A 150 8.65 10.74 -9.34
N VAL A 151 8.52 10.28 -8.09
CA VAL A 151 8.20 11.10 -6.91
C VAL A 151 9.37 11.22 -5.93
N GLY A 152 10.58 10.80 -6.34
CA GLY A 152 11.82 11.03 -5.58
C GLY A 152 12.06 10.10 -4.40
N VAL A 153 11.35 8.97 -4.31
CA VAL A 153 11.46 8.00 -3.20
C VAL A 153 11.91 6.61 -3.66
N GLU A 154 12.67 6.54 -4.76
CA GLU A 154 13.21 5.29 -5.32
C GLU A 154 13.90 4.37 -4.28
N PRO A 155 14.66 4.87 -3.27
CA PRO A 155 15.27 3.99 -2.26
C PRO A 155 14.28 3.07 -1.51
N ILE A 156 13.01 3.46 -1.38
CA ILE A 156 11.95 2.65 -0.76
C ILE A 156 11.64 1.39 -1.59
N TYR A 157 12.04 1.34 -2.85
CA TYR A 157 11.85 0.16 -3.70
C TYR A 157 12.48 -1.12 -3.13
N VAL A 158 13.54 -1.00 -2.32
CA VAL A 158 14.13 -2.16 -1.63
C VAL A 158 13.10 -2.79 -0.67
N SER A 159 12.35 -1.96 0.06
CA SER A 159 11.28 -2.41 0.95
C SER A 159 10.17 -3.13 0.18
N TYR A 160 9.83 -2.67 -1.03
CA TYR A 160 8.87 -3.38 -1.90
C TYR A 160 9.33 -4.82 -2.21
N LYS A 161 10.60 -4.99 -2.61
CA LYS A 161 11.16 -6.32 -2.91
C LYS A 161 11.18 -7.22 -1.69
N LEU A 162 11.47 -6.67 -0.51
CA LEU A 162 11.43 -7.39 0.75
C LEU A 162 10.02 -7.86 1.09
N LEU A 163 9.02 -6.96 0.99
CA LEU A 163 7.62 -7.29 1.25
C LEU A 163 7.11 -8.36 0.27
N CYS A 164 7.45 -8.24 -1.02
CA CYS A 164 7.18 -9.29 -2.02
C CYS A 164 7.75 -10.65 -1.60
N ALA A 165 8.95 -10.69 -1.03
CA ALA A 165 9.54 -11.94 -0.57
C ALA A 165 8.74 -12.57 0.58
N HIS A 166 8.14 -11.78 1.47
CA HIS A 166 7.29 -12.31 2.55
C HIS A 166 5.90 -12.76 2.08
N VAL A 167 5.39 -12.16 1.00
CA VAL A 167 4.08 -12.49 0.40
C VAL A 167 4.17 -13.72 -0.49
N HIS A 168 5.16 -13.78 -1.39
CA HIS A 168 5.32 -14.91 -2.29
C HIS A 168 6.02 -16.07 -1.57
N PRO A 169 5.54 -17.32 -1.73
CA PRO A 169 6.22 -18.49 -1.22
C PRO A 169 7.57 -18.65 -1.91
N ASN A 170 8.64 -18.08 -1.34
CA ASN A 170 10.01 -18.37 -1.76
C ASN A 170 10.71 -19.17 -0.67
N VAL A 171 11.75 -19.90 -1.07
CA VAL A 171 12.45 -20.86 -0.19
C VAL A 171 12.97 -20.18 1.08
N THR A 172 13.49 -18.95 0.98
CA THR A 172 14.01 -18.20 2.13
C THR A 172 12.91 -17.86 3.14
N THR A 173 11.78 -17.31 2.69
CA THR A 173 10.71 -16.91 3.61
C THR A 173 9.88 -18.09 4.11
N LEU A 174 9.75 -19.16 3.32
CA LEU A 174 9.21 -20.44 3.79
C LEU A 174 10.09 -21.04 4.87
N GLY A 175 11.42 -21.08 4.65
CA GLY A 175 12.40 -21.55 5.63
C GLY A 175 12.39 -20.70 6.90
N SER A 176 12.31 -19.37 6.78
CA SER A 176 12.24 -18.49 7.96
C SER A 176 10.91 -18.59 8.72
N ARG A 177 9.79 -18.90 8.07
CA ARG A 177 8.46 -18.95 8.69
C ARG A 177 8.17 -20.32 9.32
N HIS A 178 8.64 -21.39 8.68
CA HIS A 178 8.31 -22.76 9.04
C HIS A 178 9.51 -23.56 9.54
N GLY A 179 10.70 -23.23 9.08
CA GLY A 179 11.93 -23.84 9.57
C GLY A 179 12.34 -23.24 10.91
N ASN A 180 12.76 -24.10 11.82
CA ASN A 180 13.48 -23.70 13.02
C ASN A 180 14.86 -24.37 13.00
N HIS A 181 15.70 -24.14 14.01
CA HIS A 181 17.02 -24.81 14.12
C HIS A 181 16.93 -26.31 14.45
N SER A 182 15.75 -26.92 14.34
CA SER A 182 15.50 -28.35 14.53
C SER A 182 14.89 -28.96 13.26
N ASP A 183 14.76 -30.28 13.23
CA ASP A 183 14.12 -30.99 12.11
C ASP A 183 12.57 -30.85 12.11
N GLN A 184 11.98 -30.05 13.01
CA GLN A 184 10.53 -29.87 13.12
C GLN A 184 10.04 -28.59 12.44
N LEU A 185 9.05 -28.73 11.56
CA LEU A 185 8.36 -27.58 10.96
C LEU A 185 7.35 -26.97 11.93
N VAL A 186 7.25 -25.64 11.93
CA VAL A 186 6.31 -24.88 12.75
C VAL A 186 5.19 -24.29 11.88
N TYR A 187 3.95 -24.56 12.24
CA TYR A 187 2.80 -23.88 11.67
C TYR A 187 2.61 -22.53 12.37
N ARG A 188 2.50 -21.44 11.58
CA ARG A 188 2.42 -20.06 12.09
C ARG A 188 3.57 -19.71 13.04
N GLY A 189 4.80 -20.07 12.66
CA GLY A 189 5.98 -19.73 13.42
C GLY A 189 6.10 -18.21 13.64
N PRO A 190 6.55 -17.77 14.82
CA PRO A 190 6.73 -16.36 15.10
C PRO A 190 7.80 -15.77 14.17
N LEU A 191 7.65 -14.49 13.83
CA LEU A 191 8.66 -13.78 13.07
C LEU A 191 9.83 -13.41 14.01
N PRO A 192 11.09 -13.38 13.55
CA PRO A 192 12.16 -12.76 14.31
C PRO A 192 11.79 -11.32 14.70
N ARG A 193 12.09 -10.94 15.95
CA ARG A 193 11.70 -9.64 16.53
C ARG A 193 12.02 -8.46 15.60
N ASP A 194 13.24 -8.41 15.07
CA ASP A 194 13.70 -7.28 14.26
C ASP A 194 12.94 -7.17 12.94
N ALA A 195 12.52 -8.31 12.37
CA ALA A 195 11.67 -8.32 11.18
C ALA A 195 10.25 -7.82 11.51
N GLU A 196 9.73 -8.09 12.70
CA GLU A 196 8.44 -7.53 13.14
C GLU A 196 8.52 -6.01 13.37
N ILE A 197 9.60 -5.54 14.01
CA ILE A 197 9.87 -4.10 14.19
C ILE A 197 9.97 -3.40 12.83
N MET A 198 10.67 -4.01 11.88
CA MET A 198 10.79 -3.53 10.52
C MET A 198 9.43 -3.41 9.83
N LEU A 199 8.56 -4.43 9.92
CA LEU A 199 7.21 -4.36 9.32
C LEU A 199 6.39 -3.21 9.90
N HIS A 200 6.39 -3.00 11.22
CA HIS A 200 5.72 -1.85 11.82
C HIS A 200 6.35 -0.52 11.36
N THR A 201 7.68 -0.45 11.28
CA THR A 201 8.39 0.75 10.82
C THR A 201 7.97 1.13 9.40
N LEU A 202 7.89 0.15 8.49
CA LEU A 202 7.43 0.38 7.12
C LEU A 202 5.97 0.83 7.07
N ALA A 203 5.08 0.17 7.83
CA ALA A 203 3.67 0.54 7.90
C ALA A 203 3.49 1.99 8.39
N VAL A 204 4.17 2.38 9.47
CA VAL A 204 4.10 3.74 10.03
C VAL A 204 4.71 4.76 9.06
N ASP A 205 5.87 4.49 8.44
CA ASP A 205 6.47 5.39 7.44
C ASP A 205 5.54 5.63 6.26
N TYR A 206 4.92 4.58 5.71
CA TYR A 206 3.99 4.72 4.58
C TYR A 206 2.72 5.46 4.96
N LEU A 207 2.19 5.23 6.17
CA LEU A 207 1.02 5.94 6.67
C LEU A 207 1.32 7.44 6.85
N VAL A 208 2.48 7.78 7.44
CA VAL A 208 2.91 9.17 7.61
C VAL A 208 3.08 9.87 6.26
N ARG A 209 3.76 9.23 5.29
CA ARG A 209 3.92 9.77 3.93
C ARG A 209 2.59 9.98 3.23
N CYS A 210 1.67 9.02 3.37
CA CYS A 210 0.32 9.13 2.82
C CYS A 210 -0.40 10.38 3.35
N VAL A 211 -0.36 10.60 4.67
CA VAL A 211 -0.97 11.77 5.30
C VAL A 211 -0.33 13.08 4.83
N SER A 212 0.99 13.11 4.60
CA SER A 212 1.68 14.29 4.05
C SER A 212 1.21 14.70 2.64
N GLU A 213 0.53 13.82 1.90
CA GLU A 213 0.00 14.13 0.57
C GLU A 213 -1.39 14.79 0.63
N ILE A 214 -2.12 14.69 1.75
CA ILE A 214 -3.50 15.16 1.92
C ILE A 214 -3.71 16.64 1.49
N PRO A 215 -2.86 17.60 1.87
CA PRO A 215 -3.06 19.01 1.51
C PRO A 215 -3.01 19.28 0.00
N LYS A 216 -2.43 18.37 -0.79
CA LYS A 216 -2.26 18.54 -2.24
C LYS A 216 -3.55 18.29 -3.03
N PHE A 217 -4.51 17.58 -2.44
CA PHE A 217 -5.77 17.22 -3.10
C PHE A 217 -7.03 17.52 -2.28
N SER A 218 -6.90 17.80 -0.98
CA SER A 218 -8.03 18.13 -0.10
C SER A 218 -8.21 19.64 0.11
N LYS A 219 -9.39 20.02 0.59
CA LYS A 219 -9.76 21.37 1.03
C LYS A 219 -9.79 21.41 2.56
N GLY A 220 -9.46 22.57 3.14
CA GLY A 220 -9.67 22.82 4.57
C GLY A 220 -8.64 22.19 5.52
N ILE A 221 -7.56 21.64 5.00
CA ILE A 221 -6.41 21.18 5.77
C ILE A 221 -5.15 21.81 5.18
N THR A 222 -4.39 22.52 6.00
CA THR A 222 -3.15 23.19 5.59
C THR A 222 -1.95 22.26 5.66
N VAL A 223 -0.86 22.63 4.96
CA VAL A 223 0.41 21.90 5.04
C VAL A 223 0.96 21.94 6.46
N GLU A 224 0.87 23.09 7.12
CA GLU A 224 1.37 23.30 8.48
C GLU A 224 0.65 22.42 9.52
N GLU A 225 -0.67 22.25 9.39
CA GLU A 225 -1.44 21.34 10.24
C GLU A 225 -1.01 19.88 10.06
N ILE A 226 -0.82 19.45 8.80
CA ILE A 226 -0.37 18.09 8.49
C ILE A 226 1.07 17.85 8.92
N ASP A 227 1.95 18.83 8.75
CA ASP A 227 3.34 18.75 9.23
C ASP A 227 3.39 18.63 10.75
N ALA A 228 2.59 19.42 11.48
CA ALA A 228 2.50 19.31 12.94
C ALA A 228 2.01 17.92 13.38
N LEU A 229 1.00 17.39 12.68
CA LEU A 229 0.42 16.09 12.97
C LEU A 229 1.37 14.93 12.68
N THR A 230 2.03 14.96 11.52
CA THR A 230 3.01 13.93 11.11
C THR A 230 4.26 13.99 11.99
N ASN A 231 4.73 15.17 12.38
CA ASN A 231 5.83 15.32 13.35
C ASN A 231 5.46 14.72 14.72
N LYS A 232 4.22 14.92 15.19
CA LYS A 232 3.74 14.29 16.43
C LYS A 232 3.72 12.76 16.31
N ALA A 233 3.21 12.21 15.21
CA ALA A 233 3.20 10.77 14.96
C ALA A 233 4.62 10.18 14.91
N VAL A 234 5.55 10.86 14.22
CA VAL A 234 6.97 10.48 14.18
C VAL A 234 7.58 10.55 15.59
N GLY A 235 7.29 11.59 16.36
CA GLY A 235 7.73 11.71 17.76
C GLY A 235 7.28 10.53 18.62
N MET A 236 6.00 10.18 18.57
CA MET A 236 5.44 8.99 19.25
C MET A 236 6.19 7.72 18.84
N TRP A 237 6.45 7.55 17.54
CA TRP A 237 7.18 6.39 17.03
C TRP A 237 8.63 6.33 17.55
N ARG A 238 9.34 7.47 17.59
CA ARG A 238 10.73 7.53 18.04
C ARG A 238 10.92 7.24 19.53
N GLU A 239 9.89 7.40 20.36
CA GLU A 239 9.92 6.99 21.77
C GLU A 239 10.02 5.46 21.95
N VAL A 240 9.58 4.69 20.96
CA VAL A 240 9.56 3.22 21.02
C VAL A 240 10.56 2.58 20.06
N VAL A 241 10.84 3.21 18.92
CA VAL A 241 11.85 2.78 17.95
C VAL A 241 12.83 3.94 17.69
N PRO A 242 13.94 4.01 18.45
CA PRO A 242 14.96 5.05 18.28
C PRO A 242 15.51 5.09 16.85
N ALA A 243 16.00 6.24 16.43
CA ALA A 243 16.75 6.34 15.18
C ALA A 243 18.03 5.47 15.25
N PRO A 244 18.50 4.93 14.12
CA PRO A 244 19.82 4.30 14.06
C PRO A 244 20.89 5.27 14.57
N GLU A 245 21.85 4.79 15.37
CA GLU A 245 22.97 5.62 15.80
C GLU A 245 23.82 6.00 14.57
N GLY A 246 23.90 7.30 14.24
CA GLY A 246 24.78 7.81 13.17
C GLY A 246 24.12 8.58 12.03
N GLU A 247 22.85 8.97 12.14
CA GLU A 247 22.22 10.02 11.30
C GLU A 247 22.23 11.39 11.97
#